data_AF-A0A1H3FV25-F1
#
_entry.id   AF-A0A1H3FV25-F1
#
_cell.length_a   1.000
_cell.length_b   1.000
_cell.length_c   1.000
_cell.angle_alpha   90.00
_cell.angle_beta   90.00
_cell.angle_gamma   90.00
#
_symmetry.space_group_name_H-M   'P 1'
#
loop_
_entity.id
_entity.type
_entity.pdbx_description
1 polymer ?
#
loop_
_entity_poly.entity_id
_entity_poly.type
_entity_poly.pdbx_seq_one_letter_code
_entity_poly.pdbx_strand_id
1 'polypeptide(L)'
;MSLGVFTVEPRKRRAVGCSFIGDSTRICDPNVSGSLIGDIALTRIAARTALALVGLTSLGPSQARAQSYDIDCKLILCLAGGFPSGCADAKAYMIDRITSVPPKPPIGFCAMSDGSEYTDYRLDYAWVSPASAEGWVCPDDKLKYFRATHEDRGETHVQVFCYDQRVVVQAGWRDEEPTYAWLGRSVPERSDFRIAVTISPGSEDAYDSGVQRVETGIGRWYGNVYVSH
;
A
#
# COMPACT_ATOMS: atom_id res chain seq x y z
N MET A 1 -11.30 -28.07 -12.81
CA MET A 1 -11.67 -26.70 -12.41
C MET A 1 -10.43 -25.83 -12.55
N SER A 2 -10.52 -24.81 -13.39
CA SER A 2 -9.37 -24.07 -13.92
C SER A 2 -8.79 -23.10 -12.88
N LEU A 3 -7.47 -23.14 -12.66
CA LEU A 3 -6.72 -22.13 -11.92
C LEU A 3 -6.68 -20.85 -12.75
N GLY A 4 -7.39 -19.81 -12.30
CA GLY A 4 -7.28 -18.47 -12.84
C GLY A 4 -5.99 -17.81 -12.36
N VAL A 5 -5.06 -17.57 -13.26
CA VAL A 5 -3.87 -16.74 -13.03
C VAL A 5 -4.34 -15.29 -12.95
N PHE A 6 -4.22 -14.67 -11.77
CA PHE A 6 -4.39 -13.23 -11.62
C PHE A 6 -3.13 -12.52 -12.12
N THR A 7 -3.20 -11.94 -13.31
CA THR A 7 -2.23 -10.91 -13.75
C THR A 7 -2.58 -9.61 -13.04
N VAL A 8 -1.77 -9.23 -12.05
CA VAL A 8 -1.75 -7.86 -11.51
C VAL A 8 -1.15 -6.97 -12.60
N GLU A 9 -1.98 -6.10 -13.20
CA GLU A 9 -1.53 -5.18 -14.22
C GLU A 9 -0.72 -4.06 -13.56
N PRO A 10 0.57 -3.87 -13.91
CA PRO A 10 1.34 -2.78 -13.36
C PRO A 10 0.70 -1.47 -13.80
N ARG A 11 0.34 -0.59 -12.85
CA ARG A 11 -0.03 0.79 -13.16
C ARG A 11 1.24 1.54 -13.57
N LYS A 12 1.79 1.20 -14.75
CA LYS A 12 2.96 1.82 -15.35
C LYS A 12 2.60 3.29 -15.59
N ARG A 13 3.38 4.22 -15.03
CA ARG A 13 3.28 5.62 -15.45
C ARG A 13 3.49 5.63 -16.97
N ARG A 14 2.55 6.23 -17.70
CA ARG A 14 2.63 6.39 -19.16
C ARG A 14 3.90 7.19 -19.47
N ALA A 15 4.94 6.53 -19.97
CA ALA A 15 6.08 7.23 -20.53
C ALA A 15 5.60 8.01 -21.76
N VAL A 16 5.69 9.34 -21.69
CA VAL A 16 5.36 10.22 -22.82
C VAL A 16 6.53 10.15 -23.80
N GLY A 17 6.33 9.47 -24.94
CA GLY A 17 7.33 9.43 -26.01
C GLY A 17 7.54 10.83 -26.57
N CYS A 18 8.79 11.29 -26.56
CA CYS A 18 9.16 12.59 -27.11
C CYS A 18 10.21 12.35 -28.21
N SER A 19 9.88 12.71 -29.45
CA SER A 19 10.80 12.57 -30.60
C SER A 19 11.51 13.90 -30.88
N PHE A 20 12.75 13.79 -31.36
CA PHE A 20 13.57 14.93 -31.77
C PHE A 20 13.33 15.25 -33.25
N ILE A 21 13.03 16.52 -33.54
CA ILE A 21 13.07 17.08 -34.89
C ILE A 21 14.08 18.24 -34.85
N GLY A 22 15.31 17.98 -35.25
CA GLY A 22 16.41 18.96 -35.25
C GLY A 22 17.03 19.25 -33.87
N ASP A 23 17.93 20.24 -33.84
CA ASP A 23 18.95 20.42 -32.79
C ASP A 23 18.47 21.10 -31.48
N SER A 24 17.18 21.44 -31.31
CA SER A 24 16.73 22.00 -30.01
C SER A 24 15.22 22.10 -29.73
N THR A 25 14.36 21.29 -30.35
CA THR A 25 12.92 21.34 -30.04
C THR A 25 12.34 19.94 -29.83
N ARG A 26 11.75 19.71 -28.65
CA ARG A 26 11.05 18.47 -28.30
C ARG A 26 9.54 18.67 -28.45
N ILE A 27 8.90 17.81 -29.25
CA ILE A 27 7.44 17.68 -29.34
C ILE A 27 7.07 16.32 -28.73
N CYS A 28 6.20 16.34 -27.73
CA CYS A 28 5.70 15.14 -27.08
C CYS A 28 4.28 14.89 -27.61
N ASP A 29 4.10 13.81 -28.38
CA ASP A 29 2.83 13.45 -29.02
C ASP A 29 2.30 12.13 -28.42
N PRO A 30 1.08 12.09 -27.84
CA PRO A 30 0.60 10.94 -27.07
C PRO A 30 0.22 9.68 -27.89
N ASN A 31 0.43 9.64 -29.21
CA ASN A 31 -0.10 8.60 -30.10
C ASN A 31 0.93 7.82 -30.94
N VAL A 32 2.24 7.95 -30.69
CA VAL A 32 3.26 7.22 -31.49
C VAL A 32 3.80 6.00 -30.72
N SER A 33 3.41 4.80 -31.16
CA SER A 33 3.99 3.52 -30.72
C SER A 33 5.20 3.13 -31.59
N GLY A 34 6.40 3.15 -31.02
CA GLY A 34 7.59 2.56 -31.64
C GLY A 34 7.64 1.05 -31.40
N SER A 35 7.65 0.26 -32.48
CA SER A 35 7.75 -1.21 -32.44
C SER A 35 9.22 -1.64 -32.63
N LEU A 36 9.74 -2.46 -31.72
CA LEU A 36 11.02 -3.15 -31.84
C LEU A 36 10.73 -4.62 -32.18
N ILE A 37 11.07 -5.06 -33.39
CA ILE A 37 11.04 -6.47 -33.80
C ILE A 37 12.49 -6.84 -34.17
N GLY A 38 13.04 -7.82 -33.47
CA GLY A 38 14.33 -8.41 -33.73
C GLY A 38 14.35 -9.83 -33.16
N ASP A 39 14.05 -10.80 -34.01
CA ASP A 39 13.96 -12.23 -33.72
C ASP A 39 15.31 -12.81 -33.24
N ILE A 40 15.30 -13.54 -32.11
CA ILE A 40 16.46 -14.32 -31.66
C ILE A 40 16.23 -15.78 -32.01
N ALA A 41 17.07 -16.27 -32.92
CA ALA A 41 17.13 -17.65 -33.35
C ALA A 41 17.55 -18.59 -32.21
N LEU A 42 16.76 -19.65 -32.06
CA LEU A 42 16.94 -20.79 -31.18
C LEU A 42 18.21 -21.58 -31.59
N THR A 43 19.19 -21.72 -30.68
CA THR A 43 20.24 -22.73 -30.83
C THR A 43 20.25 -23.64 -29.60
N ARG A 44 19.84 -24.89 -29.80
CA ARG A 44 19.89 -25.97 -28.81
C ARG A 44 21.32 -26.50 -28.73
N ILE A 45 21.95 -26.47 -27.57
CA ILE A 45 23.13 -27.29 -27.27
C ILE A 45 22.77 -28.24 -26.14
N ALA A 46 23.00 -29.52 -26.42
CA ALA A 46 22.68 -30.64 -25.57
C ALA A 46 23.84 -30.98 -24.62
N ALA A 47 23.42 -31.49 -23.44
CA ALA A 47 24.00 -32.62 -22.72
C ALA A 47 25.21 -32.38 -21.78
N ARG A 48 25.05 -32.75 -20.49
CA ARG A 48 25.56 -34.00 -19.87
C ARG A 48 25.77 -33.88 -18.34
N THR A 49 25.27 -34.91 -17.66
CA THR A 49 25.81 -35.64 -16.48
C THR A 49 25.80 -35.06 -15.05
N ALA A 50 24.97 -35.74 -14.25
CA ALA A 50 24.90 -36.00 -12.81
C ALA A 50 26.14 -35.77 -11.91
N LEU A 51 25.86 -35.34 -10.66
CA LEU A 51 26.53 -35.88 -9.47
C LEU A 51 25.66 -35.73 -8.21
N ALA A 52 25.45 -36.85 -7.52
CA ALA A 52 24.76 -36.93 -6.23
C ALA A 52 25.67 -36.42 -5.09
N LEU A 53 25.10 -35.69 -4.13
CA LEU A 53 25.74 -35.36 -2.86
C LEU A 53 24.76 -35.61 -1.72
N VAL A 54 25.12 -36.59 -0.88
CA VAL A 54 24.55 -36.86 0.44
C VAL A 54 24.93 -35.69 1.35
N GLY A 55 23.95 -35.08 2.03
CA GLY A 55 24.18 -33.96 2.94
C GLY A 55 23.45 -34.17 4.27
N LEU A 56 24.24 -34.22 5.34
CA LEU A 56 23.90 -34.57 6.71
C LEU A 56 22.85 -33.66 7.37
N THR A 57 22.18 -34.26 8.35
CA THR A 57 21.35 -33.66 9.41
C THR A 57 21.99 -32.43 10.08
N SER A 58 21.29 -31.30 10.05
CA SER A 58 21.51 -30.18 10.98
C SER A 58 20.17 -29.77 11.63
N LEU A 59 19.86 -30.38 12.78
CA LEU A 59 18.86 -29.83 13.69
C LEU A 59 19.55 -28.76 14.56
N GLY A 60 19.41 -27.51 14.14
CA GLY A 60 19.78 -26.32 14.92
C GLY A 60 18.75 -25.21 14.64
N PRO A 61 18.59 -24.20 15.52
CA PRO A 61 17.50 -23.22 15.47
C PRO A 61 17.73 -22.20 14.35
N SER A 62 17.60 -22.63 13.09
CA SER A 62 17.76 -21.77 11.90
C SER A 62 16.47 -21.61 11.11
N GLN A 63 15.49 -22.50 11.29
CA GLN A 63 14.22 -22.45 10.55
C GLN A 63 13.43 -21.18 10.87
N ALA A 64 13.40 -20.74 12.12
CA ALA A 64 12.65 -19.53 12.51
C ALA A 64 13.24 -18.24 11.90
N ARG A 65 14.58 -18.16 11.74
CA ARG A 65 15.20 -17.01 11.06
C ARG A 65 15.10 -17.09 9.55
N ALA A 66 15.31 -18.28 8.97
CA ALA A 66 15.14 -18.48 7.52
C ALA A 66 13.70 -18.15 7.09
N GLN A 67 12.70 -18.63 7.83
CA GLN A 67 11.30 -18.29 7.58
C GLN A 67 11.00 -16.81 7.76
N SER A 68 11.67 -16.12 8.71
CA SER A 68 11.52 -14.67 8.88
C SER A 68 12.09 -13.86 7.71
N TYR A 69 13.17 -14.33 7.06
CA TYR A 69 13.73 -13.66 5.88
C TYR A 69 12.86 -13.87 4.63
N ASP A 70 12.32 -15.08 4.47
CA ASP A 70 11.40 -15.37 3.37
C ASP A 70 10.09 -14.59 3.50
N ILE A 71 9.56 -14.40 4.72
CA ILE A 71 8.33 -13.61 4.95
C ILE A 71 8.58 -12.11 4.76
N ASP A 72 9.77 -11.58 5.07
CA ASP A 72 10.13 -10.17 4.83
C ASP A 72 10.17 -9.84 3.32
N CYS A 73 10.80 -10.70 2.52
CA CYS A 73 10.78 -10.54 1.06
C CYS A 73 9.37 -10.69 0.48
N LYS A 74 8.60 -11.67 0.98
CA LYS A 74 7.19 -11.81 0.61
C LYS A 74 6.38 -10.57 0.98
N LEU A 75 6.63 -9.97 2.14
CA LEU A 75 5.94 -8.76 2.58
C LEU A 75 6.18 -7.57 1.64
N ILE A 76 7.41 -7.34 1.17
CA ILE A 76 7.69 -6.27 0.20
C ILE A 76 6.85 -6.45 -1.07
N LEU A 77 6.81 -7.67 -1.62
CA LEU A 77 6.05 -7.97 -2.84
C LEU A 77 4.53 -7.88 -2.62
N CYS A 78 4.05 -8.41 -1.49
CA CYS A 78 2.65 -8.35 -1.10
C CYS A 78 2.18 -6.91 -0.86
N LEU A 79 3.02 -6.09 -0.25
CA LEU A 79 2.76 -4.68 -0.03
C LEU A 79 2.72 -3.95 -1.37
N ALA A 80 3.61 -4.23 -2.32
CA ALA A 80 3.52 -3.66 -3.65
C ALA A 80 2.16 -3.95 -4.31
N GLY A 81 1.61 -5.15 -4.13
CA GLY A 81 0.33 -5.58 -4.71
C GLY A 81 -0.94 -5.27 -3.92
N GLY A 82 -0.87 -4.61 -2.76
CA GLY A 82 -2.07 -4.31 -1.96
C GLY A 82 -2.62 -5.48 -1.12
N PHE A 83 -1.77 -6.43 -0.73
CA PHE A 83 -2.14 -7.66 0.00
C PHE A 83 -3.24 -8.50 -0.68
N PRO A 84 -3.01 -9.02 -1.90
CA PRO A 84 -3.95 -9.89 -2.60
C PRO A 84 -4.15 -11.25 -1.87
N SER A 85 -5.05 -12.08 -2.38
CA SER A 85 -5.27 -13.45 -1.87
C SER A 85 -3.96 -14.24 -1.88
N GLY A 86 -3.50 -14.69 -0.70
CA GLY A 86 -2.21 -15.37 -0.50
C GLY A 86 -1.17 -14.56 0.29
N CYS A 87 -1.46 -13.29 0.58
CA CYS A 87 -0.60 -12.39 1.35
C CYS A 87 -1.09 -12.13 2.79
N ALA A 88 -2.06 -12.92 3.28
CA ALA A 88 -2.64 -12.73 4.61
C ALA A 88 -1.64 -12.96 5.74
N ASP A 89 -0.73 -13.93 5.57
CA ASP A 89 0.39 -14.22 6.48
C ASP A 89 1.39 -13.06 6.52
N ALA A 90 1.74 -12.48 5.37
CA ALA A 90 2.62 -11.32 5.30
C ALA A 90 1.99 -10.09 5.97
N LYS A 91 0.68 -9.85 5.76
CA LYS A 91 -0.06 -8.79 6.46
C LYS A 91 -0.08 -9.01 7.97
N ALA A 92 -0.34 -10.24 8.42
CA ALA A 92 -0.34 -10.59 9.83
C ALA A 92 1.05 -10.41 10.46
N TYR A 93 2.11 -10.85 9.77
CA TYR A 93 3.50 -10.65 10.20
C TYR A 93 3.85 -9.15 10.32
N MET A 94 3.46 -8.32 9.35
CA MET A 94 3.63 -6.87 9.42
C MET A 94 2.91 -6.29 10.65
N ILE A 95 1.65 -6.68 10.87
CA ILE A 95 0.87 -6.22 12.03
C ILE A 95 1.56 -6.64 13.33
N ASP A 96 2.00 -7.89 13.47
CA ASP A 96 2.74 -8.38 14.65
C ASP A 96 3.98 -7.52 14.93
N ARG A 97 4.73 -7.13 13.89
CA ARG A 97 5.93 -6.30 14.00
C ARG A 97 5.64 -4.89 14.51
N ILE A 98 4.65 -4.20 13.93
CA ILE A 98 4.31 -2.82 14.32
C ILE A 98 3.56 -2.77 15.65
N THR A 99 2.88 -3.86 16.02
CA THR A 99 2.17 -3.99 17.29
C THR A 99 3.05 -4.46 18.45
N SER A 100 4.21 -5.07 18.17
CA SER A 100 5.12 -5.52 19.22
C SER A 100 5.60 -4.38 20.12
N VAL A 101 6.03 -4.70 21.34
CA VAL A 101 6.60 -3.72 22.28
C VAL A 101 8.06 -4.10 22.57
N PRO A 102 9.05 -3.27 22.16
CA PRO A 102 8.92 -2.04 21.40
C PRO A 102 8.47 -2.27 19.95
N PRO A 103 7.80 -1.29 19.30
CA PRO A 103 7.42 -1.40 17.90
C PRO A 103 8.64 -1.61 17.01
N LYS A 104 8.55 -2.58 16.11
CA LYS A 104 9.57 -2.82 15.09
C LYS A 104 9.13 -2.18 13.77
N PRO A 105 10.07 -1.88 12.85
CA PRO A 105 9.72 -1.45 11.51
C PRO A 105 8.79 -2.48 10.83
N PRO A 106 7.87 -2.04 9.95
CA PRO A 106 6.90 -2.93 9.31
C PRO A 106 7.54 -4.11 8.56
N ILE A 107 8.73 -3.88 7.97
CA ILE A 107 9.50 -4.87 7.22
C ILE A 107 10.85 -5.08 7.91
N GLY A 108 11.29 -6.33 7.99
CA GLY A 108 12.61 -6.74 8.47
C GLY A 108 13.63 -6.81 7.34
N PHE A 109 14.33 -7.93 7.26
CA PHE A 109 15.45 -8.13 6.35
C PHE A 109 15.02 -9.00 5.19
N CYS A 110 15.06 -8.46 3.97
CA CYS A 110 14.85 -9.24 2.76
C CYS A 110 16.20 -9.58 2.10
N ALA A 111 16.52 -10.87 2.00
CA ALA A 111 17.75 -11.35 1.40
C ALA A 111 17.60 -11.59 -0.11
N MET A 112 18.56 -11.14 -0.90
CA MET A 112 18.71 -11.49 -2.30
C MET A 112 19.40 -12.86 -2.46
N SER A 113 19.39 -13.42 -3.68
CA SER A 113 19.98 -14.74 -3.97
C SER A 113 21.48 -14.84 -3.69
N ASP A 114 22.18 -13.70 -3.68
CA ASP A 114 23.61 -13.59 -3.35
C ASP A 114 23.86 -13.39 -1.85
N GLY A 115 22.81 -13.38 -1.01
CA GLY A 115 22.88 -13.16 0.42
C GLY A 115 22.97 -11.69 0.84
N SER A 116 22.95 -10.75 -0.10
CA SER A 116 22.88 -9.31 0.19
C SER A 116 21.48 -8.88 0.63
N GLU A 117 21.38 -7.75 1.32
CA GLU A 117 20.09 -7.16 1.66
C GLU A 117 19.49 -6.45 0.45
N TYR A 118 18.22 -6.75 0.15
CA TYR A 118 17.45 -5.92 -0.77
C TYR A 118 17.14 -4.59 -0.10
N THR A 119 17.67 -3.49 -0.64
CA THR A 119 17.52 -2.14 -0.06
C THR A 119 16.97 -1.12 -1.06
N ASP A 120 16.72 -1.55 -2.30
CA ASP A 120 16.23 -0.69 -3.38
C ASP A 120 14.71 -0.45 -3.29
N TYR A 121 14.28 0.00 -2.11
CA TYR A 121 12.90 0.38 -1.83
C TYR A 121 12.84 1.54 -0.84
N ARG A 122 11.72 2.25 -0.83
CA ARG A 122 11.39 3.27 0.17
C ARG A 122 10.08 2.91 0.83
N LEU A 123 10.07 2.91 2.16
CA LEU A 123 8.84 2.73 2.96
C LEU A 123 8.43 4.07 3.56
N ASP A 124 7.19 4.47 3.29
CA ASP A 124 6.49 5.53 4.02
C ASP A 124 5.41 4.87 4.87
N TYR A 125 5.50 5.00 6.19
CA TYR A 125 4.49 4.48 7.10
C TYR A 125 4.27 5.41 8.28
N ALA A 126 3.04 5.43 8.76
CA ALA A 126 2.69 6.23 9.93
C ALA A 126 1.45 5.67 10.64
N TRP A 127 1.40 5.91 11.95
CA TRP A 127 0.17 5.80 12.71
C TRP A 127 -0.78 6.93 12.31
N VAL A 128 -2.04 6.58 12.08
CA VAL A 128 -3.08 7.52 11.69
C VAL A 128 -3.89 7.91 12.90
N SER A 129 -3.83 9.18 13.28
CA SER A 129 -4.60 9.71 14.41
C SER A 129 -6.11 9.54 14.18
N PRO A 130 -6.88 9.14 15.22
CA PRO A 130 -8.35 9.14 15.13
C PRO A 130 -8.94 10.54 14.91
N ALA A 131 -8.20 11.60 15.23
CA ALA A 131 -8.56 12.99 14.94
C ALA A 131 -8.22 13.43 13.49
N SER A 132 -7.75 12.53 12.63
CA SER A 132 -7.53 12.80 11.21
C SER A 132 -8.62 12.16 10.35
N ALA A 133 -9.11 12.90 9.36
CA ALA A 133 -10.04 12.37 8.36
C ALA A 133 -9.45 11.18 7.57
N GLU A 134 -8.11 11.08 7.49
CA GLU A 134 -7.41 10.03 6.76
C GLU A 134 -7.69 8.62 7.30
N GLY A 135 -7.94 8.51 8.61
CA GLY A 135 -8.14 7.25 9.31
C GLY A 135 -9.55 6.67 9.22
N TRP A 136 -10.45 7.36 8.51
CA TRP A 136 -11.86 7.01 8.37
C TRP A 136 -12.18 6.78 6.90
N VAL A 137 -12.50 5.53 6.55
CA VAL A 137 -12.71 5.07 5.19
C VAL A 137 -14.20 4.90 4.95
N CYS A 138 -14.70 5.52 3.88
CA CYS A 138 -16.07 5.33 3.42
C CYS A 138 -16.09 4.39 2.23
N PRO A 139 -17.21 3.68 2.00
CA PRO A 139 -17.45 2.99 0.73
C PRO A 139 -17.23 3.91 -0.47
N ASP A 140 -16.76 3.36 -1.59
CA ASP A 140 -16.39 4.14 -2.78
C ASP A 140 -17.57 4.92 -3.39
N ASP A 141 -18.80 4.49 -3.13
CA ASP A 141 -20.05 5.12 -3.58
C ASP A 141 -20.59 6.18 -2.62
N LYS A 142 -19.92 6.42 -1.47
CA LYS A 142 -20.35 7.37 -0.44
C LYS A 142 -19.39 8.53 -0.25
N LEU A 143 -19.97 9.68 0.07
CA LEU A 143 -19.24 10.86 0.52
C LEU A 143 -18.93 10.75 2.02
N LYS A 144 -17.89 11.46 2.47
CA LYS A 144 -17.46 11.49 3.87
C LYS A 144 -17.74 12.84 4.51
N TYR A 145 -18.40 12.83 5.66
CA TYR A 145 -18.41 13.96 6.59
C TYR A 145 -17.34 13.70 7.64
N PHE A 146 -16.51 14.70 7.91
CA PHE A 146 -15.53 14.65 8.99
C PHE A 146 -15.40 16.03 9.61
N ARG A 147 -15.52 16.10 10.94
CA ARG A 147 -15.23 17.29 11.72
C ARG A 147 -14.50 16.87 12.99
N ALA A 148 -13.34 17.46 13.23
CA ALA A 148 -12.62 17.35 14.49
C ALA A 148 -12.67 18.72 15.18
N THR A 149 -13.16 18.75 16.41
CA THR A 149 -13.23 19.95 17.24
C THR A 149 -12.33 19.73 18.44
N HIS A 150 -11.38 20.65 18.66
CA HIS A 150 -10.52 20.64 19.83
C HIS A 150 -11.10 21.56 20.90
N GLU A 151 -11.20 21.06 22.13
CA GLU A 151 -11.64 21.85 23.28
C GLU A 151 -10.45 22.30 24.13
N ASP A 152 -10.63 23.39 24.88
CA ASP A 152 -9.59 24.01 25.71
C ASP A 152 -9.02 23.05 26.77
N ARG A 153 -9.78 22.00 27.15
CA ARG A 153 -9.33 20.96 28.09
C ARG A 153 -8.48 19.86 27.45
N GLY A 154 -8.14 19.99 26.16
CA GLY A 154 -7.35 19.01 25.41
C GLY A 154 -8.17 17.82 24.89
N GLU A 155 -9.50 17.88 24.98
CA GLU A 155 -10.40 16.88 24.42
C GLU A 155 -10.60 17.14 22.92
N THR A 156 -10.76 16.06 22.15
CA THR A 156 -11.04 16.17 20.71
C THR A 156 -12.31 15.41 20.39
N HIS A 157 -13.34 16.13 19.95
CA HIS A 157 -14.60 15.56 19.49
C HIS A 157 -14.53 15.34 17.98
N VAL A 158 -14.65 14.08 17.55
CA VAL A 158 -14.67 13.71 16.15
C VAL A 158 -16.07 13.28 15.76
N GLN A 159 -16.66 13.98 14.79
CA GLN A 159 -17.90 13.58 14.15
C GLN A 159 -17.58 13.07 12.74
N VAL A 160 -17.93 11.82 12.48
CA VAL A 160 -17.60 11.18 11.20
C VAL A 160 -18.66 10.18 10.78
N PHE A 161 -19.13 10.33 9.55
CA PHE A 161 -20.05 9.38 8.91
C PHE A 161 -19.94 9.45 7.39
N CYS A 162 -20.36 8.38 6.74
CA CYS A 162 -20.49 8.33 5.30
C CYS A 162 -21.94 8.63 4.91
N TYR A 163 -22.17 9.22 3.74
CA TYR A 163 -23.51 9.59 3.26
C TYR A 163 -23.59 9.56 1.74
N ASP A 164 -24.79 9.38 1.18
CA ASP A 164 -25.00 9.39 -0.28
C ASP A 164 -25.12 10.81 -0.81
N GLN A 165 -25.93 11.62 -0.14
CA GLN A 165 -26.20 13.00 -0.53
C GLN A 165 -26.53 13.86 0.70
N ARG A 166 -26.25 15.16 0.59
CA ARG A 166 -26.69 16.16 1.57
C ARG A 166 -27.71 17.09 0.91
N VAL A 167 -28.80 17.35 1.61
CA VAL A 167 -29.82 18.30 1.16
C VAL A 167 -29.94 19.43 2.16
N VAL A 168 -30.10 20.66 1.67
CA VAL A 168 -30.37 21.81 2.54
C VAL A 168 -31.81 21.69 3.02
N VAL A 169 -31.99 21.56 4.33
CA VAL A 169 -33.34 21.52 4.94
C VAL A 169 -33.76 22.89 5.46
N GLN A 170 -32.79 23.73 5.79
CA GLN A 170 -33.01 25.12 6.17
C GLN A 170 -31.90 25.97 5.56
N ALA A 171 -32.30 26.94 4.73
CA ALA A 171 -31.37 27.92 4.21
C ALA A 171 -30.77 28.72 5.39
N GLY A 172 -29.46 28.95 5.34
CA GLY A 172 -28.79 29.83 6.29
C GLY A 172 -29.21 31.28 6.06
N TRP A 173 -29.26 32.09 7.11
CA TRP A 173 -29.51 33.53 7.01
C TRP A 173 -28.22 34.33 7.29
N ARG A 174 -27.86 35.24 6.37
CA ARG A 174 -26.65 36.07 6.43
C ARG A 174 -25.38 35.22 6.60
N ASP A 175 -24.83 35.17 7.81
CA ASP A 175 -23.57 34.49 8.16
C ASP A 175 -23.82 33.09 8.76
N GLU A 176 -25.07 32.68 8.92
CA GLU A 176 -25.41 31.35 9.42
C GLU A 176 -25.22 30.31 8.32
N GLU A 177 -24.55 29.20 8.64
CA GLU A 177 -24.46 28.06 7.71
C GLU A 177 -25.84 27.42 7.52
N PRO A 178 -26.21 27.01 6.30
CA PRO A 178 -27.43 26.23 6.08
C PRO A 178 -27.38 24.92 6.86
N THR A 179 -28.54 24.50 7.36
CA THR A 179 -28.68 23.19 8.00
C THR A 179 -28.90 22.13 6.94
N TYR A 180 -28.14 21.03 7.05
CA TYR A 180 -28.21 19.91 6.11
C TYR A 180 -28.86 18.69 6.75
N ALA A 181 -29.71 18.02 5.98
CA ALA A 181 -30.00 16.61 6.23
C ALA A 181 -29.06 15.74 5.39
N TRP A 182 -28.53 14.70 6.04
CA TRP A 182 -27.61 13.73 5.44
C TRP A 182 -28.37 12.45 5.16
N LEU A 183 -28.55 12.11 3.89
CA LEU A 183 -29.31 10.94 3.46
C LEU A 183 -28.37 9.75 3.23
N GLY A 184 -28.86 8.55 3.54
CA GLY A 184 -28.12 7.31 3.31
C GLY A 184 -26.87 7.15 4.18
N ARG A 185 -26.97 7.55 5.46
CA ARG A 185 -25.84 7.49 6.39
C ARG A 185 -25.36 6.06 6.65
N SER A 186 -24.05 5.88 6.75
CA SER A 186 -23.43 4.64 7.21
C SER A 186 -22.19 4.93 8.05
N VAL A 187 -21.78 3.95 8.85
CA VAL A 187 -20.59 4.01 9.69
C VAL A 187 -19.34 3.82 8.81
N PRO A 188 -18.30 4.65 8.96
CA PRO A 188 -17.03 4.46 8.26
C PRO A 188 -16.22 3.32 8.87
N GLU A 189 -15.36 2.69 8.07
CA GLU A 189 -14.33 1.77 8.56
C GLU A 189 -13.13 2.55 9.12
N ARG A 190 -12.48 2.01 10.16
CA ARG A 190 -11.33 2.64 10.81
C ARG A 190 -10.03 2.03 10.31
N SER A 191 -9.09 2.88 9.89
CA SER A 191 -7.71 2.48 9.54
C SER A 191 -6.69 3.24 10.38
N ASP A 192 -6.14 2.61 11.41
CA ASP A 192 -5.20 3.22 12.37
C ASP A 192 -3.74 3.26 11.90
N PHE A 193 -3.42 2.63 10.78
CA PHE A 193 -2.08 2.63 10.20
C PHE A 193 -2.12 2.86 8.69
N ARG A 194 -1.14 3.60 8.17
CA ARG A 194 -0.91 3.78 6.73
C ARG A 194 0.48 3.31 6.35
N ILE A 195 0.60 2.74 5.17
CA ILE A 195 1.86 2.27 4.61
C ILE A 195 1.86 2.38 3.08
N ALA A 196 2.99 2.75 2.51
CA ALA A 196 3.26 2.73 1.08
C ALA A 196 4.70 2.29 0.83
N VAL A 197 4.91 1.54 -0.25
CA VAL A 197 6.24 1.16 -0.73
C VAL A 197 6.48 1.72 -2.12
N THR A 198 7.65 2.30 -2.31
CA THR A 198 8.21 2.60 -3.63
C THR A 198 9.36 1.64 -3.90
N ILE A 199 9.29 0.86 -4.96
CA ILE A 199 10.36 -0.02 -5.43
C ILE A 199 11.20 0.72 -6.46
N SER A 200 12.53 0.58 -6.38
CA SER A 200 13.52 1.25 -7.25
C SER A 200 13.31 2.77 -7.35
N PRO A 201 13.21 3.48 -6.21
CA PRO A 201 12.84 4.89 -6.19
C PRO A 201 13.84 5.76 -6.96
N GLY A 202 13.33 6.58 -7.89
CA GLY A 202 14.14 7.47 -8.72
C GLY A 202 14.62 6.87 -10.04
N SER A 203 14.36 5.59 -10.30
CA SER A 203 14.51 4.97 -11.61
C SER A 203 13.31 5.24 -12.53
N GLU A 204 13.47 5.03 -13.83
CA GLU A 204 12.37 5.10 -14.80
C GLU A 204 11.34 3.98 -14.60
N ASP A 205 11.77 2.86 -14.00
CA ASP A 205 10.96 1.69 -13.69
C ASP A 205 10.43 1.70 -12.24
N ALA A 206 10.50 2.85 -11.55
CA ALA A 206 10.04 2.97 -10.19
C ALA A 206 8.55 2.59 -10.07
N TYR A 207 8.25 1.69 -9.14
CA TYR A 207 6.89 1.24 -8.86
C TYR A 207 6.42 1.84 -7.53
N ASP A 208 5.18 2.32 -7.49
CA ASP A 208 4.55 2.90 -6.30
C ASP A 208 3.26 2.12 -5.97
N SER A 209 3.16 1.58 -4.76
CA SER A 209 1.99 0.81 -4.32
C SER A 209 0.75 1.66 -4.10
N GLY A 210 0.89 2.99 -4.00
CA GLY A 210 -0.08 3.87 -3.38
C GLY A 210 -0.15 3.67 -1.85
N VAL A 211 -0.90 4.56 -1.19
CA VAL A 211 -1.14 4.47 0.26
C VAL A 211 -2.15 3.38 0.54
N GLN A 212 -1.69 2.36 1.27
CA GLN A 212 -2.53 1.33 1.84
C GLN A 212 -2.92 1.69 3.27
N ARG A 213 -4.15 1.34 3.59
CA ARG A 213 -4.79 1.59 4.88
C ARG A 213 -5.00 0.25 5.56
N VAL A 214 -4.53 0.15 6.79
CA VAL A 214 -4.55 -1.08 7.57
C VAL A 214 -5.14 -0.79 8.94
N GLU A 215 -6.10 -1.61 9.33
CA GLU A 215 -6.54 -1.71 10.71
C GLU A 215 -5.66 -2.72 11.44
N THR A 216 -4.97 -2.26 12.49
CA THR A 216 -4.02 -3.06 13.27
C THR A 216 -4.64 -3.65 14.54
N GLY A 217 -5.83 -3.20 14.93
CA GLY A 217 -6.54 -3.65 16.13
C GLY A 217 -5.99 -3.12 17.44
N ILE A 218 -4.81 -2.49 17.43
CA ILE A 218 -4.29 -1.71 18.55
C ILE A 218 -4.60 -0.24 18.31
N GLY A 219 -5.81 0.19 18.65
CA GLY A 219 -6.13 1.61 18.69
C GLY A 219 -5.15 2.33 19.61
N ARG A 220 -4.02 2.82 19.09
CA ARG A 220 -3.08 3.67 19.81
C ARG A 220 -3.75 5.02 20.00
N TRP A 221 -4.62 5.08 21.00
CA TRP A 221 -5.34 6.28 21.42
C TRP A 221 -4.35 7.22 22.10
N TYR A 222 -3.86 8.20 21.35
CA TYR A 222 -3.20 9.36 21.92
C TYR A 222 -4.27 10.44 22.14
N GLY A 223 -4.85 10.50 23.33
CA GLY A 223 -5.78 11.55 23.77
C GLY A 223 -7.24 11.12 24.00
N ASN A 224 -7.99 11.98 24.70
CA ASN A 224 -9.44 11.86 24.91
C ASN A 224 -10.15 12.18 23.58
N VAL A 225 -10.24 11.19 22.70
CA VAL A 225 -10.93 11.33 21.42
C VAL A 225 -12.27 10.62 21.49
N TYR A 226 -13.35 11.37 21.32
CA TYR A 226 -14.71 10.85 21.32
C TYR A 226 -15.26 10.85 19.90
N VAL A 227 -15.58 9.67 19.41
CA VAL A 227 -16.10 9.48 18.06
C VAL A 227 -17.62 9.40 18.12
N SER A 228 -18.27 10.30 17.41
CA SER A 228 -19.72 10.28 17.19
C SER A 228 -20.01 9.92 15.73
N HIS A 229 -20.96 9.01 15.55
CA HIS A 229 -21.36 8.45 14.25
C HIS A 229 -22.65 9.05 13.70
#